data_AF-A0A2K9EBJ9-F1
#
_entry.id   AF-A0A2K9EBJ9-F1
#
_cell.length_a   1.000
_cell.length_b   1.000
_cell.length_c   1.000
_cell.angle_alpha   90.00
_cell.angle_beta   90.00
_cell.angle_gamma   90.00
#
_symmetry.space_group_name_H-M   'P 1'
#
loop_
_entity.id
_entity.type
_entity.pdbx_description
1 polymer ?
#
loop_
_entity_poly.entity_id
_entity_poly.type
_entity_poly.pdbx_seq_one_letter_code
_entity_poly.pdbx_strand_id
1 'polypeptide(L)'
;MFLFRSDKKYYLELSEKTGFHKDVIEKVHRLILILEFINSNAFLRERLVLKGGTALNLTVFALPRLSVDIDLDFHSYDNREKVLEERIRVREILHGYLEREGYGISKKSKDYFALESIVARFQNNASNYDNIKIEINYSLRHHIWLPVMRKINTEIFGIRGEVKTLHYIELLAAKTAALFNRLAARDFYDLYNVKKYSILSEKVLQNIWQSTWHHHQSV
;
A
#
# COMPACT_ATOMS: atom_id res chain seq x y z
N MET A 1 -4.69 -24.92 -2.67
CA MET A 1 -5.69 -23.86 -2.91
C MET A 1 -6.13 -23.34 -1.55
N PHE A 2 -5.60 -22.21 -1.10
CA PHE A 2 -5.99 -21.60 0.17
C PHE A 2 -7.09 -20.60 -0.13
N LEU A 3 -8.36 -21.03 -0.14
CA LEU A 3 -9.44 -20.08 0.07
C LEU A 3 -9.19 -19.40 1.41
N PHE A 4 -9.20 -18.07 1.45
CA PHE A 4 -9.20 -17.31 2.70
C PHE A 4 -10.27 -17.89 3.65
N ARG A 5 -9.83 -18.60 4.69
CA ARG A 5 -10.72 -19.16 5.72
C ARG A 5 -10.84 -18.13 6.81
N SER A 6 -12.02 -17.53 6.86
CA SER A 6 -12.33 -16.46 7.78
C SER A 6 -12.70 -17.06 9.14
N ASP A 7 -11.92 -16.76 10.18
CA ASP A 7 -12.22 -17.19 11.55
C ASP A 7 -12.90 -16.04 12.31
N LYS A 8 -14.23 -16.12 12.43
CA LYS A 8 -15.04 -15.09 13.11
C LYS A 8 -14.59 -14.87 14.56
N LYS A 9 -14.14 -15.93 15.25
CA LYS A 9 -13.67 -15.85 16.64
C LYS A 9 -12.35 -15.08 16.69
N TYR A 10 -11.42 -15.40 15.80
CA TYR A 10 -10.14 -14.70 15.68
C TYR A 10 -10.30 -13.19 15.50
N TYR A 11 -11.18 -12.73 14.61
CA TYR A 11 -11.39 -11.30 14.41
C TYR A 11 -12.12 -10.61 15.56
N LEU A 12 -12.96 -11.33 16.29
CA LEU A 12 -13.62 -10.81 17.48
C LEU A 12 -12.60 -10.59 18.61
N GLU A 13 -11.74 -11.57 18.87
CA GLU A 13 -10.67 -11.46 19.87
C GLU A 13 -9.71 -10.29 19.57
N LEU A 14 -9.32 -10.12 18.30
CA LEU A 14 -8.51 -8.96 17.90
C LEU A 14 -9.27 -7.64 18.08
N SER A 15 -10.57 -7.63 17.79
CA SER A 15 -11.41 -6.44 17.97
C SER A 15 -11.49 -5.99 19.43
N GLU A 16 -11.68 -6.95 20.34
CA GLU A 16 -11.68 -6.70 21.79
C GLU A 16 -10.31 -6.21 22.28
N LYS A 17 -9.22 -6.80 21.78
CA LYS A 17 -7.86 -6.44 22.18
C LYS A 17 -7.43 -5.05 21.70
N THR A 18 -7.80 -4.66 20.48
CA THR A 18 -7.28 -3.43 19.85
C THR A 18 -8.29 -2.28 19.82
N GLY A 19 -9.57 -2.54 20.10
CA GLY A 19 -10.65 -1.56 19.96
C GLY A 19 -11.05 -1.24 18.53
N PHE A 20 -10.46 -1.91 17.53
CA PHE A 20 -10.85 -1.72 16.12
C PHE A 20 -12.05 -2.59 15.78
N HIS A 21 -12.92 -2.12 14.88
CA HIS A 21 -14.06 -2.91 14.43
C HIS A 21 -13.63 -4.17 13.68
N LYS A 22 -14.12 -5.35 14.08
CA LYS A 22 -13.74 -6.67 13.53
C LYS A 22 -13.78 -6.77 12.00
N ASP A 23 -14.78 -6.16 11.35
CA ASP A 23 -14.91 -6.20 9.88
C ASP A 23 -13.77 -5.42 9.19
N VAL A 24 -13.28 -4.35 9.83
CA VAL A 24 -12.14 -3.56 9.32
C VAL A 24 -10.83 -4.31 9.54
N ILE A 25 -10.71 -5.05 10.66
CA ILE A 25 -9.56 -5.95 10.90
C ILE A 25 -9.51 -7.04 9.82
N GLU A 26 -10.64 -7.68 9.51
CA GLU A 26 -10.71 -8.67 8.43
C GLU A 26 -10.28 -8.05 7.09
N LYS A 27 -10.77 -6.86 6.79
CA LYS A 27 -10.41 -6.13 5.57
C LYS A 27 -8.91 -5.86 5.48
N VAL A 28 -8.27 -5.44 6.56
CA VAL A 28 -6.82 -5.22 6.60
C VAL A 28 -6.05 -6.54 6.47
N HIS A 29 -6.52 -7.63 7.09
CA HIS A 29 -5.88 -8.94 6.93
C HIS A 29 -5.92 -9.39 5.45
N ARG A 30 -7.09 -9.28 4.80
CA ARG A 30 -7.26 -9.57 3.37
C ARG A 30 -6.37 -8.69 2.49
N LEU A 31 -6.24 -7.40 2.82
CA LEU A 31 -5.35 -6.46 2.14
C LEU A 31 -3.89 -6.93 2.22
N ILE A 32 -3.44 -7.36 3.41
CA ILE A 32 -2.08 -7.88 3.61
C ILE A 32 -1.83 -9.11 2.72
N LEU A 33 -2.80 -10.03 2.62
CA LEU A 33 -2.66 -11.21 1.76
C LEU A 33 -2.56 -10.84 0.27
N ILE A 34 -3.29 -9.82 -0.19
CA ILE A 34 -3.15 -9.31 -1.57
C ILE A 34 -1.73 -8.74 -1.78
N LEU A 35 -1.18 -8.01 -0.81
CA LEU A 35 0.19 -7.49 -0.88
C LEU A 35 1.23 -8.62 -0.87
N GLU A 36 1.05 -9.65 -0.04
CA GLU A 36 1.91 -10.84 -0.02
C GLU A 36 1.89 -11.55 -1.37
N PHE A 37 0.71 -11.70 -1.99
CA PHE A 37 0.60 -12.25 -3.34
C PHE A 37 1.38 -11.42 -4.37
N ILE A 38 1.15 -10.10 -4.40
CA ILE A 38 1.86 -9.17 -5.29
C ILE A 38 3.37 -9.35 -5.18
N ASN A 39 3.89 -9.51 -3.96
CA ASN A 39 5.32 -9.63 -3.71
C ASN A 39 5.88 -11.06 -3.86
N SER A 40 5.01 -12.07 -3.87
CA SER A 40 5.37 -13.45 -4.22
C SER A 40 5.53 -13.65 -5.73
N ASN A 41 4.80 -12.87 -6.55
CA ASN A 41 4.88 -12.92 -7.99
C ASN A 41 6.04 -12.06 -8.50
N ALA A 42 7.05 -12.67 -9.15
CA ALA A 42 8.25 -11.97 -9.60
C ALA A 42 7.96 -10.77 -10.53
N PHE A 43 7.04 -10.94 -11.49
CA PHE A 43 6.68 -9.89 -12.43
C PHE A 43 6.01 -8.69 -11.72
N LEU A 44 5.03 -8.97 -10.86
CA LEU A 44 4.34 -7.91 -10.10
C LEU A 44 5.28 -7.25 -9.08
N ARG A 45 6.10 -8.02 -8.36
CA ARG A 45 7.07 -7.49 -7.39
C ARG A 45 8.04 -6.51 -8.02
N GLU A 46 8.48 -6.75 -9.25
CA GLU A 46 9.40 -5.83 -9.91
C GLU A 46 8.75 -4.49 -10.26
N ARG A 47 7.45 -4.52 -10.60
CA ARG A 47 6.72 -3.41 -11.22
C ARG A 47 5.79 -2.65 -10.30
N LEU A 48 5.30 -3.25 -9.22
CA LEU A 48 4.32 -2.63 -8.33
C LEU A 48 4.98 -2.20 -7.03
N VAL A 49 4.86 -0.91 -6.72
CA VAL A 49 5.47 -0.30 -5.53
C VAL A 49 4.37 0.30 -4.66
N LEU A 50 4.27 -0.19 -3.43
CA LEU A 50 3.28 0.30 -2.46
C LEU A 50 3.60 1.74 -2.03
N LYS A 51 2.58 2.59 -2.05
CA LYS A 51 2.65 3.99 -1.59
C LYS A 51 1.51 4.36 -0.63
N GLY A 52 1.45 5.64 -0.30
CA GLY A 52 0.35 6.22 0.45
C GLY A 52 0.32 5.86 1.93
N GLY A 53 -0.86 6.00 2.54
CA GLY A 53 -1.02 5.79 3.99
C GLY A 53 -0.89 4.32 4.40
N THR A 54 -1.20 3.39 3.49
CA THR A 54 -1.07 1.94 3.73
C THR A 54 0.40 1.53 3.80
N ALA A 55 1.25 2.04 2.90
CA ALA A 55 2.70 1.86 2.97
C ALA A 55 3.27 2.33 4.31
N LEU A 56 2.95 3.56 4.73
CA LEU A 56 3.41 4.12 6.00
C LEU A 56 2.97 3.25 7.18
N ASN A 57 1.68 2.91 7.25
CA ASN A 57 1.13 2.15 8.37
C ASN A 57 1.70 0.74 8.51
N LEU A 58 2.01 0.08 7.40
CA LEU A 58 2.46 -1.31 7.40
C LEU A 58 3.99 -1.46 7.47
N THR A 59 4.77 -0.47 7.04
CA THR A 59 6.22 -0.64 6.81
C THR A 59 7.11 0.36 7.55
N VAL A 60 6.51 1.40 8.10
CA VAL A 60 7.22 2.47 8.83
C VAL A 60 6.68 2.57 10.25
N PHE A 61 5.36 2.58 10.38
CA PHE A 61 4.68 2.46 11.66
C PHE A 61 4.35 0.98 11.95
N ALA A 62 3.90 0.73 13.17
CA ALA A 62 3.44 -0.58 13.62
C ALA A 62 1.90 -0.68 13.58
N LEU A 63 1.30 -0.17 12.49
CA LEU A 63 -0.16 -0.10 12.27
C LEU A 63 -0.97 0.66 13.36
N PRO A 64 -0.63 1.93 13.68
CA PRO A 64 -1.32 2.71 14.72
C PRO A 64 -2.78 3.05 14.36
N ARG A 65 -3.13 2.95 13.08
CA ARG A 65 -4.50 3.02 12.57
C ARG A 65 -4.69 2.05 11.41
N LEU A 66 -5.93 1.64 11.17
CA LEU A 66 -6.26 0.82 10.01
C LEU A 66 -6.29 1.67 8.72
N SER A 67 -5.62 1.19 7.67
CA SER A 67 -5.70 1.72 6.31
C SER A 67 -6.26 0.63 5.42
N VAL A 68 -7.21 0.98 4.54
CA VAL A 68 -8.11 0.00 3.91
C VAL A 68 -8.06 -0.03 2.38
N ASP A 69 -7.18 0.78 1.80
CA ASP A 69 -6.96 0.88 0.36
C ASP A 69 -5.52 0.45 0.02
N ILE A 70 -5.32 -0.12 -1.17
CA ILE A 70 -3.99 -0.43 -1.72
C ILE A 70 -3.68 0.60 -2.80
N ASP A 71 -2.72 1.49 -2.52
CA ASP A 71 -2.23 2.47 -3.49
C ASP A 71 -0.86 2.03 -4.02
N LEU A 72 -0.74 1.82 -5.33
CA LEU A 72 0.47 1.36 -6.01
C LEU A 72 0.91 2.35 -7.08
N ASP A 73 2.21 2.48 -7.25
CA ASP A 73 2.81 3.03 -8.47
C ASP A 73 3.37 1.88 -9.32
N PHE A 74 3.21 2.00 -10.64
CA PHE A 74 3.88 1.16 -11.61
C PHE A 74 5.28 1.71 -11.86
N HIS A 75 6.29 0.96 -11.44
CA HIS A 75 7.69 1.29 -11.57
C HIS A 75 8.28 0.68 -12.85
N SER A 76 8.62 1.53 -13.81
CA SER A 76 9.30 1.16 -15.05
C SER A 76 10.11 2.35 -15.57
N TYR A 77 11.23 2.05 -16.22
CA TYR A 77 12.04 3.01 -16.99
C TYR A 77 11.79 2.89 -18.50
N ASP A 78 10.82 2.08 -18.90
CA ASP A 78 10.50 1.81 -20.30
C ASP A 78 9.64 2.91 -20.91
N ASN A 79 9.47 2.82 -22.23
CA ASN A 79 8.60 3.72 -22.96
C ASN A 79 7.11 3.42 -22.69
N ARG A 80 6.24 4.35 -23.11
CA ARG A 80 4.79 4.25 -22.94
C ARG A 80 4.19 2.96 -23.52
N GLU A 81 4.65 2.52 -24.68
CA GLU A 81 4.10 1.34 -25.36
C GLU A 81 4.32 0.09 -24.51
N LYS A 82 5.53 -0.07 -23.96
CA LYS A 82 5.86 -1.18 -23.07
C LYS A 82 5.05 -1.13 -21.77
N VAL A 83 4.88 0.05 -21.18
CA VAL A 83 4.05 0.22 -19.98
C VAL A 83 2.60 -0.18 -20.24
N LEU A 84 2.04 0.13 -21.41
CA LEU A 84 0.67 -0.28 -21.76
C LEU A 84 0.52 -1.78 -21.97
N GLU A 85 1.52 -2.44 -22.58
CA GLU A 85 1.57 -3.90 -22.70
C GLU A 85 1.62 -4.56 -21.31
N GLU A 86 2.54 -4.11 -20.45
CA GLU A 86 2.73 -4.68 -19.12
C GLU A 86 1.54 -4.40 -18.19
N ARG A 87 0.85 -3.27 -18.37
CA ARG A 87 -0.41 -2.95 -17.69
C ARG A 87 -1.49 -4.01 -17.93
N ILE A 88 -1.61 -4.53 -19.15
CA ILE A 88 -2.55 -5.62 -19.45
C ILE A 88 -2.18 -6.86 -18.64
N ARG A 89 -0.89 -7.22 -18.63
CA ARG A 89 -0.39 -8.37 -17.87
C ARG A 89 -0.56 -8.22 -16.36
N VAL A 90 -0.33 -7.04 -15.80
CA VAL A 90 -0.59 -6.73 -14.38
C VAL A 90 -2.04 -7.01 -14.04
N ARG A 91 -2.96 -6.47 -14.84
CA ARG A 91 -4.41 -6.63 -14.66
C ARG A 91 -4.83 -8.09 -14.70
N GLU A 92 -4.37 -8.85 -15.69
CA GLU A 92 -4.68 -10.28 -15.83
C GLU A 92 -4.23 -11.09 -14.62
N ILE A 93 -2.99 -10.88 -14.15
CA ILE A 93 -2.46 -11.59 -12.98
C ILE A 93 -3.26 -11.25 -11.72
N LEU A 94 -3.54 -9.96 -11.49
CA LEU A 94 -4.30 -9.50 -10.32
C LEU A 94 -5.74 -9.99 -10.35
N HIS A 95 -6.44 -9.85 -11.49
CA HIS A 95 -7.81 -10.33 -11.64
C HIS A 95 -7.88 -11.84 -11.44
N GLY A 96 -6.98 -12.60 -12.05
CA GLY A 96 -6.93 -14.05 -11.88
C GLY A 96 -6.66 -14.48 -10.45
N TYR A 97 -5.84 -13.75 -9.70
CA TYR A 97 -5.67 -13.99 -8.26
C TYR A 97 -6.93 -13.66 -7.47
N LEU A 98 -7.49 -12.47 -7.66
CA LEU A 98 -8.69 -12.02 -6.95
C LEU A 98 -9.86 -12.97 -7.17
N GLU A 99 -10.10 -13.41 -8.41
CA GLU A 99 -11.16 -14.38 -8.71
C GLU A 99 -10.93 -15.73 -8.01
N ARG A 100 -9.69 -16.27 -8.07
CA ARG A 100 -9.35 -17.53 -7.38
C ARG A 100 -9.54 -17.46 -5.86
N GLU A 101 -9.30 -16.28 -5.28
CA GLU A 101 -9.49 -16.02 -3.85
C GLU A 101 -10.94 -15.63 -3.49
N GLY A 102 -11.86 -15.69 -4.45
CA GLY A 102 -13.30 -15.49 -4.23
C GLY A 102 -13.75 -14.03 -4.21
N TYR A 103 -12.93 -13.11 -4.72
CA TYR A 103 -13.33 -11.71 -4.90
C TYR A 103 -14.09 -11.53 -6.22
N GLY A 104 -15.20 -10.81 -6.17
CA GLY A 104 -15.89 -10.32 -7.35
C GLY A 104 -15.37 -8.94 -7.77
N ILE A 105 -15.11 -8.74 -9.06
CA ILE A 105 -14.73 -7.42 -9.57
C ILE A 105 -15.98 -6.56 -9.77
N SER A 106 -16.07 -5.45 -9.04
CA SER A 106 -17.24 -4.56 -9.11
C SER A 106 -17.27 -3.77 -10.42
N LYS A 107 -18.48 -3.48 -10.91
CA LYS A 107 -18.73 -2.51 -12.00
C LYS A 107 -18.25 -1.08 -11.67
N LYS A 108 -17.96 -0.79 -10.40
CA LYS A 108 -17.34 0.47 -9.97
C LYS A 108 -15.84 0.55 -10.29
N SER A 109 -15.23 -0.56 -10.72
CA SER A 109 -13.84 -0.55 -11.19
C SER A 109 -13.71 0.29 -12.45
N LYS A 110 -12.61 1.02 -12.59
CA LYS A 110 -12.39 1.97 -13.67
C LYS A 110 -10.99 1.86 -14.24
N ASP A 111 -10.92 1.94 -15.56
CA ASP A 111 -9.68 2.07 -16.31
C ASP A 111 -9.63 3.52 -16.85
N TYR A 112 -8.85 4.36 -16.19
CA TYR A 112 -8.52 5.72 -16.65
C TYR A 112 -7.17 5.70 -17.37
N PHE A 113 -6.87 6.79 -18.09
CA PHE A 113 -5.67 6.91 -18.92
C PHE A 113 -4.37 6.45 -18.24
N ALA A 114 -4.10 6.91 -17.03
CA ALA A 114 -2.90 6.55 -16.25
C ALA A 114 -3.23 5.96 -14.87
N LEU A 115 -4.49 5.59 -14.62
CA LEU A 115 -4.92 5.05 -13.33
C LEU A 115 -5.86 3.87 -13.56
N GLU A 116 -5.51 2.74 -12.98
CA GLU A 116 -6.38 1.59 -12.85
C GLU A 116 -6.93 1.52 -11.43
N SER A 117 -8.26 1.50 -11.29
CA SER A 117 -8.94 1.40 -10.00
C SER A 117 -9.76 0.11 -9.99
N ILE A 118 -9.29 -0.91 -9.29
CA ILE A 118 -9.96 -2.19 -9.10
C ILE A 118 -10.73 -2.15 -7.78
N VAL A 119 -12.02 -2.48 -7.81
CA VAL A 119 -12.86 -2.60 -6.62
C VAL A 119 -13.19 -4.08 -6.41
N ALA A 120 -12.37 -4.75 -5.60
CA ALA A 120 -12.47 -6.17 -5.29
C ALA A 120 -13.47 -6.42 -4.17
N ARG A 121 -14.68 -6.87 -4.51
CA ARG A 121 -15.79 -7.14 -3.59
C ARG A 121 -15.64 -8.52 -2.96
N PHE A 122 -15.90 -8.62 -1.67
CA PHE A 122 -15.96 -9.89 -0.95
C PHE A 122 -17.10 -9.87 0.07
N GLN A 123 -17.47 -11.04 0.58
CA GLN A 123 -18.38 -11.17 1.71
C GLN A 123 -17.54 -11.37 2.99
N ASN A 124 -17.78 -10.54 4.00
CA ASN A 124 -17.06 -10.59 5.27
C ASN A 124 -17.67 -11.65 6.23
N ASN A 125 -17.07 -11.86 7.39
CA ASN A 125 -17.53 -12.81 8.41
C ASN A 125 -18.91 -12.53 9.00
N ALA A 126 -19.45 -11.33 8.79
CA ALA A 126 -20.80 -10.95 9.19
C ALA A 126 -21.81 -11.17 8.05
N SER A 127 -21.41 -11.85 6.97
CA SER A 127 -22.19 -12.02 5.74
C SER A 127 -22.51 -10.72 5.01
N ASN A 128 -21.85 -9.61 5.38
CA ASN A 128 -21.99 -8.32 4.70
C ASN A 128 -21.02 -8.22 3.53
N TYR A 129 -21.41 -7.50 2.48
CA TYR A 129 -20.49 -7.20 1.39
C TYR A 129 -19.59 -6.02 1.73
N ASP A 130 -18.30 -6.20 1.52
CA ASP A 130 -17.29 -5.14 1.61
C ASP A 130 -16.40 -5.21 0.35
N ASN A 131 -15.45 -4.28 0.22
CA ASN A 131 -14.59 -4.13 -0.93
C ASN A 131 -13.19 -3.66 -0.55
N ILE A 132 -12.16 -4.22 -1.17
CA ILE A 132 -10.81 -3.66 -1.14
C ILE A 132 -10.61 -2.88 -2.43
N LYS A 133 -10.19 -1.63 -2.31
CA LYS A 133 -9.83 -0.80 -3.45
C LYS A 133 -8.35 -0.94 -3.73
N ILE A 134 -7.99 -1.23 -4.97
CA ILE A 134 -6.61 -1.31 -5.46
C ILE A 134 -6.47 -0.27 -6.56
N GLU A 135 -5.63 0.73 -6.33
CA GLU A 135 -5.32 1.77 -7.29
C GLU A 135 -3.89 1.61 -7.79
N ILE A 136 -3.70 1.52 -9.11
CA ILE A 136 -2.39 1.40 -9.75
C ILE A 136 -2.21 2.60 -10.67
N ASN A 137 -1.21 3.42 -10.38
CA ASN A 137 -0.88 4.56 -11.20
C ASN A 137 0.24 4.19 -12.18
N TYR A 138 -0.05 4.35 -13.48
CA TYR A 138 0.85 4.07 -14.60
C TYR A 138 1.44 5.36 -15.20
N SER A 139 1.41 6.47 -14.46
CA SER A 139 2.13 7.68 -14.87
C SER A 139 3.63 7.37 -14.84
N LEU A 140 4.37 7.79 -15.87
CA LEU A 140 5.83 7.67 -15.97
C LEU A 140 6.53 8.63 -14.97
N ARG A 141 6.27 8.46 -13.67
CA ARG A 141 6.89 9.24 -12.60
C ARG A 141 8.08 8.47 -12.06
N HIS A 142 9.20 9.16 -12.01
CA HIS A 142 10.41 8.63 -11.39
C HIS A 142 10.44 9.02 -9.91
N HIS A 143 10.62 8.02 -9.06
CA HIS A 143 10.83 8.20 -7.63
C HIS A 143 12.24 8.73 -7.37
N ILE A 144 12.39 9.57 -6.35
CA ILE A 144 13.69 10.17 -6.01
C ILE A 144 14.64 9.07 -5.50
N TRP A 145 14.09 8.12 -4.76
CA TRP A 145 14.81 6.94 -4.29
C TRP A 145 14.33 5.68 -4.97
N LEU A 146 15.24 4.72 -5.12
CA LEU A 146 14.86 3.37 -5.55
C LEU A 146 13.84 2.76 -4.57
N PRO A 147 12.82 2.05 -5.08
CA PRO A 147 11.92 1.29 -4.22
C PRO A 147 12.68 0.30 -3.32
N VAL A 148 12.19 0.12 -2.10
CA VAL A 148 12.83 -0.72 -1.08
C VAL A 148 11.91 -1.86 -0.65
N MET A 149 12.48 -3.03 -0.36
CA MET A 149 11.74 -4.10 0.30
C MET A 149 11.67 -3.82 1.80
N ARG A 150 10.48 -3.94 2.39
CA ARG A 150 10.26 -3.79 3.83
C ARG A 150 9.35 -4.90 4.37
N LYS A 151 9.64 -5.38 5.57
CA LYS A 151 8.75 -6.28 6.30
C LYS A 151 7.41 -5.59 6.58
N ILE A 152 6.31 -6.31 6.47
CA ILE A 152 5.01 -5.80 6.94
C ILE A 152 5.00 -5.99 8.45
N ASN A 153 5.15 -4.89 9.16
CA ASN A 153 5.16 -4.84 10.61
C ASN A 153 3.75 -4.53 11.12
N THR A 154 3.10 -5.51 11.76
CA THR A 154 1.78 -5.32 12.35
C THR A 154 1.80 -5.79 13.80
N GLU A 155 1.39 -4.92 14.73
CA GLU A 155 1.19 -5.34 16.13
C GLU A 155 0.01 -6.30 16.27
N ILE A 156 -0.96 -6.21 15.35
CA ILE A 156 -2.21 -6.97 15.39
C ILE A 156 -2.04 -8.39 14.84
N PHE A 157 -1.33 -8.56 13.72
CA PHE A 157 -1.18 -9.85 13.03
C PHE A 157 0.23 -10.45 13.15
N GLY A 158 1.15 -9.79 13.84
CA GLY A 158 2.57 -10.12 13.89
C GLY A 158 3.34 -9.64 12.65
N ILE A 159 4.59 -10.08 12.52
CA ILE A 159 5.39 -9.85 11.31
C ILE A 159 4.82 -10.71 10.18
N ARG A 160 4.52 -10.08 9.03
CA ARG A 160 3.94 -10.71 7.84
C ARG A 160 4.79 -10.36 6.62
N GLY A 161 5.10 -11.32 5.76
CA GLY A 161 5.84 -11.18 4.50
C GLY A 161 6.84 -10.01 4.35
N GLU A 162 7.00 -9.57 3.11
CA GLU A 162 7.68 -8.32 2.76
C GLU A 162 6.93 -7.66 1.60
N VAL A 163 7.01 -6.33 1.51
CA VAL A 163 6.39 -5.53 0.45
C VAL A 163 7.39 -4.55 -0.13
N LYS A 164 7.42 -4.45 -1.47
CA LYS A 164 8.12 -3.40 -2.19
C LYS A 164 7.36 -2.09 -2.03
N THR A 165 8.03 -1.07 -1.51
CA THR A 165 7.42 0.22 -1.20
C THR A 165 8.38 1.38 -1.49
N LEU A 166 7.84 2.60 -1.55
CA LEU A 166 8.66 3.80 -1.66
C LEU A 166 9.54 3.99 -0.43
N HIS A 167 10.64 4.71 -0.62
CA HIS A 167 11.45 5.15 0.50
C HIS A 167 10.59 5.98 1.46
N TYR A 168 10.75 5.77 2.77
CA TYR A 168 9.88 6.37 3.78
C TYR A 168 9.86 7.89 3.75
N ILE A 169 10.97 8.54 3.37
CA ILE A 169 11.02 10.00 3.18
C ILE A 169 10.07 10.45 2.07
N GLU A 170 9.99 9.71 0.96
CA GLU A 170 9.09 10.03 -0.14
C GLU A 170 7.62 9.79 0.26
N LEU A 171 7.35 8.73 1.03
CA LEU A 171 6.04 8.50 1.61
C LEU A 171 5.60 9.65 2.53
N LEU A 172 6.49 10.14 3.40
CA LEU A 172 6.23 11.27 4.28
C LEU A 172 6.05 12.57 3.49
N ALA A 173 6.89 12.85 2.50
CA ALA A 173 6.78 14.03 1.65
C ALA A 173 5.44 14.07 0.89
N ALA A 174 5.04 12.94 0.29
CA ALA A 174 3.74 12.81 -0.36
C ALA A 174 2.58 13.02 0.63
N LYS A 175 2.76 12.60 1.88
CA LYS A 175 1.79 12.80 2.95
C LYS A 175 1.66 14.26 3.36
N THR A 176 2.79 14.96 3.50
CA THR A 176 2.86 16.40 3.78
C THR A 176 2.19 17.20 2.68
N ALA A 177 2.52 16.91 1.41
CA ALA A 177 1.85 17.54 0.27
C ALA A 177 0.34 17.29 0.27
N ALA A 178 -0.10 16.05 0.56
CA ALA A 178 -1.51 15.73 0.67
C ALA A 178 -2.18 16.52 1.80
N LEU A 179 -1.56 16.62 2.99
CA LEU A 179 -2.10 17.41 4.10
C LEU A 179 -2.33 18.87 3.68
N PHE A 180 -1.35 19.52 3.07
CA PHE A 180 -1.50 20.93 2.63
C PHE A 180 -2.57 21.11 1.55
N ASN A 181 -2.77 20.11 0.69
CA ASN A 181 -3.75 20.20 -0.38
C ASN A 181 -5.21 20.00 0.08
N ARG A 182 -5.46 19.14 1.09
CA ARG A 182 -6.84 18.77 1.46
C ARG A 182 -7.17 18.84 2.94
N LEU A 183 -6.19 19.12 3.81
CA LEU A 183 -6.33 19.25 5.26
C LEU A 183 -7.04 18.05 5.94
N ALA A 184 -6.83 16.83 5.44
CA ALA A 184 -7.51 15.65 5.99
C ALA A 184 -6.90 15.20 7.33
N ALA A 185 -7.75 14.90 8.31
CA ALA A 185 -7.34 14.45 9.65
C ALA A 185 -6.40 13.24 9.64
N ARG A 186 -6.60 12.29 8.71
CA ARG A 186 -5.71 11.12 8.53
C ARG A 186 -4.29 11.50 8.12
N ASP A 187 -4.11 12.61 7.40
CA ASP A 187 -2.78 13.05 6.99
C ASP A 187 -2.07 13.77 8.13
N PHE A 188 -2.80 14.56 8.92
CA PHE A 188 -2.30 15.12 10.17
C PHE A 188 -1.88 14.03 11.16
N TYR A 189 -2.73 13.00 11.35
CA TYR A 189 -2.45 11.88 12.26
C TYR A 189 -1.15 11.13 11.89
N ASP A 190 -0.95 10.83 10.62
CA ASP A 190 0.25 10.12 10.17
C ASP A 190 1.51 10.98 10.37
N LEU A 191 1.44 12.30 10.11
CA LEU A 191 2.57 13.21 10.32
C LEU A 191 2.88 13.46 11.80
N TYR A 192 1.84 13.55 12.64
CA TYR A 192 2.01 13.63 14.10
C TYR A 192 2.79 12.44 14.66
N ASN A 193 2.56 11.24 14.12
CA ASN A 193 3.24 10.02 14.54
C ASN A 193 4.72 9.95 14.11
N VAL A 194 5.20 10.80 13.20
CA VAL A 194 6.59 10.76 12.73
C VAL A 194 7.60 10.89 13.89
N LYS A 195 7.31 11.79 14.85
CA LYS A 195 8.12 11.96 16.06
C LYS A 195 8.03 10.74 16.97
N LYS A 196 6.82 10.21 17.18
CA LYS A 196 6.58 9.04 18.05
C LYS A 196 7.39 7.82 17.63
N TYR A 197 7.51 7.58 16.32
CA TYR A 197 8.26 6.44 15.79
C TYR A 197 9.74 6.76 15.49
N SER A 198 10.24 7.93 15.90
CA SER A 198 11.64 8.36 15.73
C SER A 198 12.16 8.21 14.29
N ILE A 199 11.29 8.41 13.31
CA ILE A 199 11.59 8.15 11.89
C ILE A 199 12.56 9.18 11.30
N LEU A 200 12.47 10.43 11.77
CA LEU A 200 13.35 11.52 11.38
C LEU A 200 14.28 11.84 12.55
N SER A 201 15.51 11.35 12.49
CA SER A 201 16.59 11.84 13.35
C SER A 201 17.26 13.07 12.71
N GLU A 202 17.93 13.89 13.51
CA GLU A 202 18.73 15.02 13.00
C GLU A 202 19.75 14.55 11.95
N LYS A 203 20.34 13.36 12.15
CA LYS A 203 21.26 12.75 11.19
C LYS A 203 20.61 12.43 9.84
N VAL A 204 19.38 11.92 9.84
CA VAL A 204 18.61 11.69 8.60
C VAL A 204 18.34 13.00 7.89
N LEU A 205 17.95 14.05 8.62
CA LEU A 205 17.69 15.38 8.05
C LEU A 205 18.96 16.01 7.48
N GLN A 206 20.09 15.88 8.17
CA GLN A 206 21.41 16.33 7.69
C GLN A 206 21.83 15.59 6.41
N ASN A 207 21.65 14.26 6.36
CA ASN A 207 21.96 13.47 5.18
C ASN A 207 21.09 13.85 3.97
N ILE A 208 19.80 14.09 4.18
CA ILE A 208 18.90 14.60 3.12
C ILE A 208 19.45 15.94 2.61
N TRP A 209 19.74 16.87 3.52
CA TRP A 209 20.29 18.19 3.18
C TRP A 209 21.59 18.11 2.37
N GLN A 210 22.54 17.28 2.80
CA GLN A 210 23.81 17.09 2.10
C GLN A 210 23.61 16.46 0.71
N SER A 211 22.74 15.45 0.60
CA SER A 211 22.45 14.79 -0.68
C SER A 211 21.78 15.72 -1.69
N THR A 212 20.93 16.64 -1.23
CA THR A 212 20.30 17.66 -2.09
C THR A 212 21.27 18.79 -2.47
N TRP A 213 22.20 19.16 -1.60
CA TRP A 213 23.15 20.26 -1.84
C TRP A 213 24.29 19.86 -2.78
N HIS A 214 24.81 18.63 -2.69
CA HIS A 214 25.86 18.15 -3.59
C HIS A 214 25.40 18.00 -5.05
N HIS A 215 24.10 17.89 -5.31
CA HIS A 215 23.56 17.95 -6.68
C HIS A 215 23.48 19.37 -7.27
N HIS A 216 23.62 20.43 -6.47
CA HIS A 216 23.63 21.81 -6.95
C HIS A 216 25.02 22.37 -7.26
N GLN A 217 26.10 21.62 -6.96
CA GLN A 217 27.48 22.03 -7.29
C GLN A 217 28.07 21.28 -8.49
N SER A 218 27.29 20.41 -9.13
CA SER A 218 27.70 19.61 -10.29
C SER A 218 26.85 19.87 -11.54
N VAL A 219 26.23 21.06 -11.64
CA VAL A 219 25.58 21.59 -12.86
C VAL A 219 26.18 22.94 -13.19
#